data_AF-A0A835GLW7-F1
#
_entry.id   AF-A0A835GLW7-F1
#
_cell.length_a   1.000
_cell.length_b   1.000
_cell.length_c   1.000
_cell.angle_alpha   90.00
_cell.angle_beta   90.00
_cell.angle_gamma   90.00
#
_symmetry.space_group_name_H-M   'P 1'
#
loop_
_entity.id
_entity.type
_entity.pdbx_description
1 polymer ?
#
loop_
_entity_poly.entity_id
_entity_poly.type
_entity_poly.pdbx_seq_one_letter_code
_entity_poly.pdbx_strand_id
1 'polypeptide(L)'
;MVLKMKQYSNLFPNKEAFITFALYVILFVFQGVFVTASKTENGDYDYNTTLVVFLSELLKLVASAFLYTYKKDVCTKKNKPYAVYINKPHLFKAIVMNYELLLMYFIPSLLYCFYNNLAFINLSHYDPTSYYILLQFRVVLTALLFQFLFKKKLAFMQWISLGILTLGCMIKNFDAASIQSRDDTDLWSQLFNIYFLSINFQNFCSCLAGTYNEYLLKTKGSNVDIFLQNVFMYLDSVLCNFFILMFKGELGTIFEDFSSLGNIFVILITINSAVVGIVTSFFLKNLNSILKTYASALELVITAVVCYILFSIVITPFTVLSICLVSIAVAMYFKNPVSNVTMNLSDAKDREPLLE
;
A
#
# COMPACT_ATOMS: atom_id res chain seq x y z
N MET A 1 14.54 -30.58 3.17
CA MET A 1 13.09 -30.28 3.18
C MET A 1 12.69 -29.45 4.39
N VAL A 2 13.09 -29.84 5.61
CA VAL A 2 12.79 -29.14 6.88
C VAL A 2 13.25 -27.66 6.92
N LEU A 3 14.45 -27.35 6.43
CA LEU A 3 14.96 -25.96 6.36
C LEU A 3 14.11 -25.05 5.44
N LYS A 4 13.66 -25.56 4.28
CA LYS A 4 12.75 -24.85 3.37
C LYS A 4 11.39 -24.62 4.03
N MET A 5 10.84 -25.63 4.71
CA MET A 5 9.55 -25.52 5.41
C MET A 5 9.58 -24.48 6.53
N LYS A 6 10.67 -24.41 7.30
CA LYS A 6 10.86 -23.40 8.36
C LYS A 6 10.96 -21.96 7.81
N GLN A 7 11.56 -21.80 6.62
CA GLN A 7 11.66 -20.52 5.92
C GLN A 7 10.30 -20.02 5.41
N TYR A 8 9.50 -20.90 4.79
CA TYR A 8 8.16 -20.55 4.32
C TYR A 8 7.21 -20.23 5.47
N SER A 9 7.26 -20.97 6.58
CA SER A 9 6.46 -20.67 7.78
C SER A 9 6.83 -19.33 8.43
N ASN A 10 8.07 -18.86 8.28
CA ASN A 10 8.50 -17.56 8.79
C ASN A 10 8.06 -16.39 7.91
N LEU A 11 7.89 -16.62 6.60
CA LEU A 11 7.43 -15.60 5.65
C LEU A 11 5.90 -15.53 5.58
N PHE A 12 5.23 -16.68 5.51
CA PHE A 12 3.78 -16.82 5.48
C PHE A 12 3.34 -17.66 6.68
N PRO A 13 2.80 -17.03 7.74
CA PRO A 13 2.43 -17.77 8.94
C PRO A 13 1.31 -18.79 8.68
N ASN A 14 0.36 -18.46 7.79
CA ASN A 14 -0.82 -19.25 7.49
C ASN A 14 -1.15 -19.20 5.97
N LYS A 15 -1.97 -20.13 5.46
CA LYS A 15 -2.43 -20.15 4.05
C LYS A 15 -3.09 -18.84 3.62
N GLU A 16 -3.87 -18.22 4.51
CA GLU A 16 -4.52 -16.93 4.28
C GLU A 16 -3.52 -15.81 3.98
N ALA A 17 -2.36 -15.82 4.62
CA ALA A 17 -1.33 -14.81 4.43
C ALA A 17 -0.70 -14.92 3.03
N PHE A 18 -0.46 -16.15 2.54
CA PHE A 18 0.01 -16.39 1.18
C PHE A 18 -1.03 -15.98 0.13
N ILE A 19 -2.31 -16.35 0.34
CA ILE A 19 -3.41 -15.96 -0.55
C ILE A 19 -3.52 -14.43 -0.61
N THR A 20 -3.44 -13.76 0.55
CA THR A 20 -3.48 -12.29 0.61
C THR A 20 -2.30 -11.65 -0.14
N PHE A 21 -1.09 -12.22 -0.04
CA PHE A 21 0.07 -11.75 -0.79
C PHE A 21 -0.11 -11.90 -2.31
N ALA A 22 -0.53 -13.09 -2.76
CA ALA A 22 -0.74 -13.35 -4.19
C ALA A 22 -1.86 -12.46 -4.75
N LEU A 23 -2.97 -12.34 -4.02
CA LEU A 23 -4.10 -11.50 -4.39
C LEU A 23 -3.69 -10.02 -4.47
N TYR A 24 -2.90 -9.53 -3.52
CA TYR A 24 -2.35 -8.16 -3.56
C TYR A 24 -1.56 -7.91 -4.84
N VAL A 25 -0.61 -8.79 -5.19
CA VAL A 25 0.21 -8.66 -6.40
C VAL A 25 -0.65 -8.67 -7.66
N ILE A 26 -1.57 -9.64 -7.77
CA ILE A 26 -2.44 -9.79 -8.96
C ILE A 26 -3.34 -8.57 -9.15
N LEU A 27 -4.00 -8.10 -8.09
CA LEU A 27 -4.91 -6.96 -8.19
C LEU A 27 -4.20 -5.66 -8.56
N PHE A 28 -2.99 -5.42 -8.05
CA PHE A 28 -2.21 -4.25 -8.46
C PHE A 28 -1.69 -4.38 -9.91
N VAL A 29 -1.35 -5.58 -10.38
CA VAL A 29 -1.05 -5.79 -11.81
C VAL A 29 -2.26 -5.44 -12.67
N PHE A 30 -3.47 -5.90 -12.31
CA PHE A 30 -4.70 -5.51 -13.00
C PHE A 30 -4.94 -4.00 -12.92
N GLN A 31 -4.69 -3.36 -11.77
CA GLN A 31 -4.79 -1.91 -11.65
C GLN A 31 -3.88 -1.20 -12.66
N GLY A 32 -2.60 -1.61 -12.73
CA GLY A 32 -1.63 -1.04 -13.65
C GLY A 32 -2.04 -1.23 -15.11
N VAL A 33 -2.54 -2.42 -15.46
CA VAL A 33 -3.03 -2.72 -16.81
C VAL A 33 -4.27 -1.90 -17.15
N PHE A 34 -5.28 -1.80 -16.27
CA PHE A 34 -6.48 -1.01 -16.54
C PHE A 34 -6.18 0.47 -16.68
N VAL A 35 -5.32 1.02 -15.80
CA VAL A 35 -4.89 2.41 -15.89
C VAL A 35 -4.15 2.66 -17.21
N THR A 36 -3.27 1.73 -17.62
CA THR A 36 -2.54 1.85 -18.90
C THR A 36 -3.48 1.74 -20.10
N ALA A 37 -4.41 0.79 -20.09
CA ALA A 37 -5.41 0.60 -21.14
C ALA A 37 -6.37 1.79 -21.27
N SER A 38 -6.57 2.56 -20.19
CA SER A 38 -7.46 3.72 -20.17
C SER A 38 -6.82 5.02 -20.68
N LYS A 39 -5.53 4.99 -21.03
CA LYS A 39 -4.84 6.17 -21.59
C LYS A 39 -5.28 6.41 -23.03
N THR A 40 -5.44 7.67 -23.37
CA THR A 40 -5.65 8.14 -24.75
C THR A 40 -4.37 8.00 -25.58
N GLU A 41 -4.49 8.17 -26.91
CA GLU A 41 -3.33 8.18 -27.82
C GLU A 41 -2.28 9.24 -27.46
N ASN A 42 -2.70 10.33 -26.80
CA ASN A 42 -1.83 11.40 -26.34
C ASN A 42 -1.16 11.09 -24.98
N GLY A 43 -1.51 9.98 -24.33
CA GLY A 43 -1.01 9.59 -23.01
C GLY A 43 -1.80 10.17 -21.82
N ASP A 44 -2.80 11.01 -22.10
CA ASP A 44 -3.70 11.63 -21.11
C ASP A 44 -4.94 10.77 -20.82
N TYR A 45 -5.78 11.20 -19.87
CA TYR A 45 -7.02 10.53 -19.48
C TYR A 45 -8.24 11.35 -19.87
N ASP A 46 -9.24 10.72 -20.50
CA ASP A 46 -10.53 11.34 -20.84
C ASP A 46 -11.49 11.49 -19.64
N TYR A 47 -10.96 11.34 -18.42
CA TYR A 47 -11.73 11.37 -17.19
C TYR A 47 -10.93 12.03 -16.07
N ASN A 48 -11.66 12.61 -15.11
CA ASN A 48 -11.05 13.24 -13.95
C ASN A 48 -10.51 12.18 -12.97
N THR A 49 -9.19 12.07 -12.87
CA THR A 49 -8.53 11.10 -11.99
C THR A 49 -8.81 11.35 -10.50
N THR A 50 -9.06 12.60 -10.10
CA THR A 50 -9.42 12.98 -8.73
C THR A 50 -10.79 12.41 -8.35
N LEU A 51 -11.76 12.44 -9.28
CA LEU A 51 -13.08 11.84 -9.09
C LEU A 51 -12.95 10.32 -8.88
N VAL A 52 -12.14 9.63 -9.70
CA VAL A 52 -11.90 8.19 -9.57
C VAL A 52 -11.33 7.82 -8.20
N VAL A 53 -10.35 8.59 -7.71
CA VAL A 53 -9.78 8.40 -6.37
C VAL A 53 -10.84 8.59 -5.30
N PHE A 54 -11.60 9.69 -5.35
CA PHE A 54 -12.65 9.99 -4.38
C PHE A 54 -13.74 8.90 -4.34
N LEU A 55 -14.22 8.47 -5.50
CA LEU A 55 -15.20 7.39 -5.61
C LEU A 55 -14.66 6.06 -5.09
N SER A 56 -13.36 5.78 -5.31
CA SER A 56 -12.74 4.58 -4.77
C SER A 56 -12.68 4.59 -3.23
N GLU A 57 -12.43 5.74 -2.60
CA GLU A 57 -12.49 5.92 -1.13
C GLU A 57 -13.92 5.72 -0.61
N LEU A 58 -14.91 6.32 -1.27
CA LEU A 58 -16.31 6.16 -0.90
C LEU A 58 -16.76 4.69 -1.03
N LEU A 59 -16.38 4.02 -2.11
CA LEU A 59 -16.70 2.61 -2.33
C LEU A 59 -16.05 1.72 -1.26
N LYS A 60 -14.81 2.00 -0.87
CA LYS A 60 -14.12 1.29 0.23
C LYS A 60 -14.84 1.45 1.57
N LEU A 61 -15.30 2.67 1.87
CA LEU A 61 -16.08 2.95 3.07
C LEU A 61 -17.39 2.16 3.10
N VAL A 62 -18.18 2.23 2.02
CA VAL A 62 -19.45 1.52 1.90
C VAL A 62 -19.24 0.00 1.96
N ALA A 63 -18.27 -0.53 1.20
CA ALA A 63 -17.97 -1.96 1.20
C ALA A 63 -17.50 -2.45 2.58
N SER A 64 -16.68 -1.67 3.29
CA SER A 64 -16.21 -2.04 4.63
C SER A 64 -17.33 -2.00 5.67
N ALA A 65 -18.21 -0.99 5.60
CA ALA A 65 -19.39 -0.90 6.45
C ALA A 65 -20.38 -2.06 6.21
N PHE A 66 -20.57 -2.44 4.95
CA PHE A 66 -21.39 -3.60 4.57
C PHE A 66 -20.76 -4.91 5.07
N LEU A 67 -19.46 -5.13 4.83
CA LEU A 67 -18.75 -6.32 5.26
C LEU A 67 -18.69 -6.45 6.79
N TYR A 68 -18.56 -5.34 7.52
CA TYR A 68 -18.65 -5.34 8.98
C TYR A 68 -20.00 -5.86 9.48
N THR A 69 -21.09 -5.39 8.84
CA THR A 69 -22.46 -5.72 9.22
C THR A 69 -22.84 -7.16 8.84
N TYR A 70 -22.39 -7.62 7.67
CA TYR A 70 -22.70 -8.95 7.15
C TYR A 70 -21.85 -10.05 7.80
N LYS A 71 -20.59 -9.76 8.12
CA LYS A 71 -19.69 -10.74 8.74
C LYS A 71 -20.10 -10.99 10.19
N LYS A 72 -20.67 -12.16 10.46
CA LYS A 72 -20.94 -12.62 11.83
C LYS A 72 -19.62 -12.89 12.57
N ASP A 73 -19.49 -12.41 13.80
CA ASP A 73 -18.36 -12.81 14.65
C ASP A 73 -18.57 -14.24 15.14
N VAL A 74 -17.53 -15.04 14.94
CA VAL A 74 -17.45 -16.41 15.44
C VAL A 74 -16.44 -16.41 16.59
N CYS A 75 -16.92 -16.64 17.81
CA CYS A 75 -16.04 -16.93 18.93
C CYS A 75 -16.02 -18.44 19.19
N THR A 76 -14.87 -19.07 18.98
CA THR A 76 -14.60 -20.43 19.45
C THR A 76 -14.04 -20.32 20.87
N LYS A 77 -14.88 -20.60 21.89
CA LYS A 77 -14.38 -20.65 23.28
C LYS A 77 -13.52 -21.91 23.44
N LYS A 78 -12.32 -21.77 24.04
CA LYS A 78 -11.36 -22.88 24.29
C LYS A 78 -11.96 -24.13 24.96
N ASN A 79 -13.11 -24.03 25.64
CA ASN A 79 -13.78 -25.13 26.34
C ASN A 79 -15.11 -25.60 25.73
N LYS A 80 -15.46 -25.19 24.50
CA LYS A 80 -16.68 -25.68 23.81
C LYS A 80 -16.41 -25.96 22.33
N PRO A 81 -16.78 -27.15 21.80
CA PRO A 81 -16.53 -27.52 20.40
C PRO A 81 -17.50 -26.87 19.40
N TYR A 82 -18.32 -25.91 19.82
CA TYR A 82 -19.31 -25.23 18.98
C TYR A 82 -19.02 -23.73 18.90
N ALA A 83 -19.08 -23.19 17.68
CA ALA A 83 -19.03 -21.76 17.40
C ALA A 83 -20.19 -21.03 18.09
N VAL A 84 -19.89 -20.09 18.98
CA VAL A 84 -20.91 -19.19 19.56
C VAL A 84 -20.93 -17.92 18.72
N TYR A 85 -22.06 -17.67 18.05
CA TYR A 85 -22.30 -16.43 17.33
C TYR A 85 -22.60 -15.32 18.33
N ILE A 86 -21.79 -14.27 18.32
CA ILE A 86 -22.04 -13.06 19.13
C ILE A 86 -22.77 -12.06 18.24
N ASN A 87 -23.87 -11.49 18.75
CA ASN A 87 -24.50 -10.34 18.10
C ASN A 87 -23.53 -9.15 18.15
N LYS A 88 -22.97 -8.80 17.00
CA LYS A 88 -22.15 -7.59 16.86
C LYS A 88 -22.98 -6.35 17.19
N PRO A 89 -22.41 -5.34 17.86
CA PRO A 89 -23.08 -4.05 17.98
C PRO A 89 -23.35 -3.49 16.58
N HIS A 90 -24.47 -2.77 16.43
CA HIS A 90 -24.71 -1.99 15.21
C HIS A 90 -23.54 -1.04 14.93
N LEU A 91 -23.25 -0.79 13.65
CA LEU A 91 -22.08 -0.02 13.19
C LEU A 91 -21.89 1.30 13.96
N PHE A 92 -22.94 2.11 14.10
CA PHE A 92 -22.86 3.37 14.86
C PHE A 92 -22.46 3.19 16.32
N LYS A 93 -23.04 2.18 17.00
CA LYS A 93 -22.67 1.86 18.37
C LYS A 93 -21.22 1.39 18.44
N ALA A 94 -20.76 0.60 17.46
CA ALA A 94 -19.38 0.14 17.38
C ALA A 94 -18.38 1.28 17.16
N ILE A 95 -18.74 2.26 16.33
CA ILE A 95 -17.95 3.49 16.11
C ILE A 95 -17.83 4.27 17.43
N VAL A 96 -18.96 4.54 18.09
CA VAL A 96 -18.97 5.31 19.36
C VAL A 96 -18.18 4.60 20.47
N MET A 97 -18.28 3.27 20.56
CA MET A 97 -17.53 2.48 21.54
C MET A 97 -16.01 2.51 21.32
N ASN A 98 -15.55 2.71 20.08
CA ASN A 98 -14.13 2.68 19.71
C ASN A 98 -13.67 4.05 19.19
N TYR A 99 -14.26 5.15 19.67
CA TYR A 99 -13.98 6.50 19.19
C TYR A 99 -12.50 6.90 19.36
N GLU A 100 -11.80 6.40 20.39
CA GLU A 100 -10.37 6.64 20.56
C GLU A 100 -9.57 6.06 19.40
N LEU A 101 -9.95 4.87 18.92
CA LEU A 101 -9.29 4.25 17.78
C LEU A 101 -9.61 4.99 16.48
N LEU A 102 -10.86 5.46 16.32
CA LEU A 102 -11.24 6.36 15.22
C LEU A 102 -10.33 7.59 15.19
N LEU A 103 -10.14 8.28 16.32
CA LEU A 103 -9.25 9.45 16.40
C LEU A 103 -7.78 9.12 16.09
N MET A 104 -7.30 7.92 16.42
CA MET A 104 -5.95 7.48 16.02
C MET A 104 -5.83 7.26 14.51
N TYR A 105 -6.90 6.78 13.85
CA TYR A 105 -6.97 6.59 12.40
C TYR A 105 -7.02 7.91 11.61
N PHE A 106 -7.32 9.02 12.27
CA PHE A 106 -7.22 10.35 11.66
C PHE A 106 -5.79 10.68 11.22
N ILE A 107 -4.77 10.29 12.00
CA ILE A 107 -3.36 10.53 11.69
C ILE A 107 -2.93 9.91 10.34
N PRO A 108 -3.07 8.59 10.10
CA PRO A 108 -2.67 8.01 8.82
C PRO A 108 -3.51 8.56 7.65
N SER A 109 -4.80 8.85 7.88
CA SER A 109 -5.68 9.41 6.85
C SER A 109 -5.23 10.82 6.42
N LEU A 110 -4.91 11.69 7.38
CA LEU A 110 -4.35 13.02 7.12
C LEU A 110 -3.00 12.95 6.40
N LEU A 111 -2.12 12.02 6.78
CA LEU A 111 -0.84 11.82 6.11
C LEU A 111 -0.99 11.32 4.67
N TYR A 112 -1.93 10.41 4.39
CA TYR A 112 -2.25 10.00 3.02
C TYR A 112 -2.82 11.16 2.20
N CYS A 113 -3.65 11.99 2.82
CA CYS A 113 -4.23 13.19 2.23
C CYS A 113 -3.13 14.21 1.83
N PHE A 114 -2.15 14.46 2.71
CA PHE A 114 -0.96 15.25 2.36
C PHE A 114 -0.15 14.61 1.24
N TYR A 115 0.13 13.30 1.32
CA TYR A 115 0.86 12.58 0.27
C TYR A 115 0.24 12.78 -1.11
N ASN A 116 -1.08 12.60 -1.22
CA ASN A 116 -1.80 12.74 -2.49
C ASN A 116 -1.70 14.17 -3.05
N ASN A 117 -1.86 15.20 -2.21
CA ASN A 117 -1.79 16.58 -2.68
C ASN A 117 -0.37 17.02 -3.05
N LEU A 118 0.63 16.60 -2.27
CA LEU A 118 2.03 16.87 -2.58
C LEU A 118 2.48 16.14 -3.85
N ALA A 119 1.89 14.98 -4.17
CA ALA A 119 2.19 14.27 -5.41
C ALA A 119 1.91 15.15 -6.64
N PHE A 120 0.77 15.85 -6.68
CA PHE A 120 0.44 16.76 -7.79
C PHE A 120 1.39 17.94 -7.87
N ILE A 121 1.70 18.58 -6.73
CA ILE A 121 2.64 19.70 -6.67
C ILE A 121 4.01 19.24 -7.17
N ASN A 122 4.53 18.13 -6.66
CA ASN A 122 5.85 17.64 -7.03
C ASN A 122 5.90 17.14 -8.49
N LEU A 123 4.84 16.54 -9.02
CA LEU A 123 4.75 16.17 -10.45
C LEU A 123 4.67 17.37 -11.39
N SER A 124 4.21 18.54 -10.92
CA SER A 124 4.25 19.78 -11.71
C SER A 124 5.63 20.44 -11.75
N HIS A 125 6.53 20.08 -10.82
CA HIS A 125 7.88 20.65 -10.71
C HIS A 125 8.99 19.72 -11.19
N TYR A 126 8.88 18.42 -10.88
CA TYR A 126 9.82 17.41 -11.32
C TYR A 126 9.30 16.73 -12.58
N ASP A 127 10.20 16.44 -13.50
CA ASP A 127 9.89 15.49 -14.56
C ASP A 127 9.52 14.11 -13.96
N PRO A 128 8.62 13.34 -14.60
CA PRO A 128 8.15 12.07 -14.05
C PRO A 128 9.28 11.11 -13.65
N THR A 129 10.35 11.09 -14.45
CA THR A 129 11.54 10.26 -14.25
C THR A 129 12.22 10.58 -12.92
N SER A 130 12.61 11.84 -12.72
CA SER A 130 13.22 12.32 -11.47
C SER A 130 12.30 12.12 -10.27
N TYR A 131 11.00 12.40 -10.44
CA TYR A 131 10.00 12.20 -9.40
C TYR A 131 9.96 10.73 -8.92
N TYR A 132 9.84 9.76 -9.83
CA TYR A 132 9.77 8.35 -9.46
C TYR A 132 11.10 7.79 -8.93
N ILE A 133 12.25 8.35 -9.32
CA ILE A 133 13.55 8.01 -8.73
C ILE A 133 13.61 8.49 -7.28
N LEU A 134 13.26 9.74 -7.02
CA LEU A 134 13.26 10.34 -5.67
C LEU A 134 12.25 9.67 -4.74
N LEU A 135 11.12 9.18 -5.26
CA LEU A 135 10.16 8.39 -4.48
C LEU A 135 10.73 7.06 -3.98
N GLN A 136 11.81 6.50 -4.55
CA GLN A 136 12.33 5.19 -4.10
C GLN A 136 12.95 5.23 -2.71
N PHE A 137 13.31 6.43 -2.21
CA PHE A 137 13.74 6.60 -0.82
C PHE A 137 12.73 6.06 0.19
N ARG A 138 11.44 6.01 -0.18
CA ARG A 138 10.37 5.41 0.61
C ARG A 138 10.65 3.98 1.06
N VAL A 139 11.41 3.20 0.30
CA VAL A 139 11.75 1.80 0.67
C VAL A 139 12.58 1.78 1.95
N VAL A 140 13.64 2.59 1.99
CA VAL A 140 14.53 2.73 3.16
C VAL A 140 13.77 3.37 4.32
N LEU A 141 13.00 4.41 4.06
CA LEU A 141 12.25 5.12 5.09
C LEU A 141 11.18 4.25 5.76
N THR A 142 10.48 3.41 4.98
CA THR A 142 9.53 2.42 5.50
C THR A 142 10.21 1.46 6.46
N ALA A 143 11.43 1.01 6.14
CA ALA A 143 12.20 0.12 7.01
C ALA A 143 12.60 0.80 8.33
N LEU A 144 13.05 2.06 8.29
CA LEU A 144 13.39 2.83 9.49
C LEU A 144 12.16 3.05 10.40
N LEU A 145 11.05 3.50 9.82
CA LEU A 145 9.80 3.71 10.55
C LEU A 145 9.23 2.41 11.11
N PHE A 146 9.38 1.32 10.36
CA PHE A 146 9.03 -0.01 10.83
C PHE A 146 9.83 -0.39 12.08
N GLN A 147 11.16 -0.20 12.09
CA GLN A 147 11.97 -0.46 13.28
C GLN A 147 11.56 0.40 14.48
N PHE A 148 11.28 1.68 14.23
CA PHE A 148 10.88 2.63 15.27
C PHE A 148 9.54 2.26 15.91
N LEU A 149 8.50 2.03 15.10
CA LEU A 149 7.14 1.74 15.57
C LEU A 149 7.03 0.36 16.23
N PHE A 150 7.65 -0.66 15.64
CA PHE A 150 7.58 -2.04 16.15
C PHE A 150 8.70 -2.38 17.13
N LYS A 151 9.65 -1.46 17.36
CA LYS A 151 10.85 -1.64 18.22
C LYS A 151 11.64 -2.91 17.86
N LYS A 152 11.70 -3.26 16.58
CA LYS A 152 12.46 -4.42 16.06
C LYS A 152 13.65 -3.95 15.23
N LYS A 153 14.78 -4.63 15.33
CA LYS A 153 15.95 -4.36 14.48
C LYS A 153 15.96 -5.29 13.27
N LEU A 154 16.33 -4.75 12.12
CA LEU A 154 16.54 -5.47 10.87
C LEU A 154 17.96 -6.03 10.85
N ALA A 155 18.11 -7.26 10.35
CA ALA A 155 19.39 -7.88 10.12
C ALA A 155 20.14 -7.20 8.96
N PHE A 156 21.47 -7.29 8.97
CA PHE A 156 22.31 -6.72 7.90
C PHE A 156 21.93 -7.21 6.50
N MET A 157 21.61 -8.50 6.35
CA MET A 157 21.16 -9.06 5.07
C MET A 157 19.80 -8.49 4.60
N GLN A 158 18.92 -8.13 5.53
CA GLN A 158 17.63 -7.49 5.19
C GLN A 158 17.84 -6.04 4.74
N TRP A 159 18.83 -5.34 5.30
CA TRP A 159 19.26 -4.02 4.82
C TRP A 159 19.87 -4.08 3.43
N ILE A 160 20.73 -5.06 3.17
CA ILE A 160 21.29 -5.27 1.83
C ILE A 160 20.18 -5.53 0.82
N SER A 161 19.22 -6.42 1.13
CA SER A 161 18.12 -6.71 0.20
C SER A 161 17.25 -5.48 -0.07
N LEU A 162 17.03 -4.62 0.94
CA LEU A 162 16.31 -3.34 0.75
C LEU A 162 17.10 -2.35 -0.11
N GLY A 163 18.43 -2.29 0.05
CA GLY A 163 19.30 -1.47 -0.79
C GLY A 163 19.25 -1.89 -2.26
N ILE A 164 19.36 -3.20 -2.52
CA ILE A 164 19.24 -3.76 -3.88
C ILE A 164 17.84 -3.49 -4.45
N LEU A 165 16.78 -3.63 -3.64
CA LEU A 165 15.41 -3.33 -4.06
C LEU A 165 15.27 -1.85 -4.48
N THR A 166 15.83 -0.94 -3.69
CA THR A 166 15.80 0.51 -3.95
C THR A 166 16.52 0.83 -5.26
N LEU A 167 17.73 0.30 -5.45
CA LEU A 167 18.50 0.47 -6.69
C LEU A 167 17.77 -0.10 -7.91
N GLY A 168 17.19 -1.30 -7.80
CA GLY A 168 16.42 -1.91 -8.87
C GLY A 168 15.22 -1.05 -9.29
N CYS A 169 14.47 -0.51 -8.32
CA CYS A 169 13.36 0.40 -8.62
C CYS A 169 13.82 1.74 -9.20
N MET A 170 14.96 2.29 -8.76
CA MET A 170 15.51 3.53 -9.34
C MET A 170 15.92 3.32 -10.80
N ILE A 171 16.66 2.25 -11.10
CA ILE A 171 17.15 1.93 -12.46
C ILE A 171 16.01 1.80 -13.46
N LYS A 172 14.86 1.22 -13.06
CA LYS A 172 13.67 1.16 -13.93
C LYS A 172 13.25 2.55 -14.41
N ASN A 173 13.30 3.52 -13.51
CA ASN A 173 12.89 4.88 -13.81
C ASN A 173 14.00 5.69 -14.47
N PHE A 174 15.24 5.20 -14.61
CA PHE A 174 16.31 5.94 -15.32
C PHE A 174 16.16 5.93 -16.85
N ASP A 175 15.33 5.04 -17.38
CA ASP A 175 15.11 4.84 -18.82
C ASP A 175 14.59 6.08 -19.57
N ALA A 176 14.07 7.08 -18.84
CA ALA A 176 13.45 8.28 -19.39
C ALA A 176 14.24 9.58 -19.10
N ALA A 177 15.51 9.51 -18.68
CA ALA A 177 16.38 10.68 -18.53
C ALA A 177 17.57 10.64 -19.49
N SER A 178 17.56 11.52 -20.50
CA SER A 178 18.79 12.10 -21.00
C SER A 178 19.36 13.00 -19.90
N ILE A 179 20.50 12.61 -19.34
CA ILE A 179 21.20 13.34 -18.28
C ILE A 179 21.61 14.72 -18.82
N GLN A 180 20.86 15.77 -18.50
CA GLN A 180 21.39 17.12 -18.48
C GLN A 180 22.14 17.29 -17.17
N SER A 181 23.46 17.10 -17.24
CA SER A 181 24.37 17.54 -16.20
C SER A 181 24.69 19.02 -16.39
N ARG A 182 24.70 19.75 -15.27
CA ARG A 182 25.63 20.86 -14.88
C ARG A 182 24.88 21.93 -14.09
N ASP A 183 25.23 22.03 -12.81
CA ASP A 183 25.80 23.27 -12.27
C ASP A 183 26.46 23.00 -10.92
N ASP A 184 27.58 23.67 -10.67
CA ASP A 184 28.29 23.76 -9.38
C ASP A 184 27.42 24.55 -8.37
N THR A 185 26.28 23.98 -8.00
CA THR A 185 25.38 24.57 -6.99
C THR A 185 25.73 23.98 -5.63
N ASP A 186 25.90 24.84 -4.62
CA ASP A 186 26.23 24.44 -3.26
C ASP A 186 25.21 23.38 -2.75
N LEU A 187 25.71 22.24 -2.26
CA LEU A 187 24.92 21.08 -1.85
C LEU A 187 23.82 21.47 -0.83
N TRP A 188 24.13 22.42 0.05
CA TRP A 188 23.21 22.94 1.05
C TRP A 188 22.00 23.64 0.44
N SER A 189 22.20 24.41 -0.64
CA SER A 189 21.09 25.08 -1.33
C SER A 189 20.16 24.10 -2.04
N GLN A 190 20.69 22.97 -2.53
CA GLN A 190 19.89 21.89 -3.10
C GLN A 190 19.14 21.11 -2.02
N LEU A 191 19.78 20.81 -0.88
CA LEU A 191 19.15 20.12 0.25
C LEU A 191 18.03 20.94 0.91
N PHE A 192 18.18 22.27 0.98
CA PHE A 192 17.16 23.17 1.51
C PHE A 192 16.22 23.74 0.44
N ASN A 193 16.29 23.23 -0.79
CA ASN A 193 15.32 23.57 -1.82
C ASN A 193 13.91 23.14 -1.37
N ILE A 194 12.94 24.05 -1.46
CA ILE A 194 11.57 23.79 -0.99
C ILE A 194 10.91 22.59 -1.67
N TYR A 195 11.22 22.33 -2.95
CA TYR A 195 10.69 21.19 -3.70
C TYR A 195 11.37 19.89 -3.29
N PHE A 196 12.68 19.94 -3.00
CA PHE A 196 13.39 18.78 -2.43
C PHE A 196 12.87 18.44 -1.03
N LEU A 197 12.61 19.45 -0.19
CA LEU A 197 11.97 19.25 1.11
C LEU A 197 10.55 18.70 0.96
N SER A 198 9.78 19.22 0.01
CA SER A 198 8.41 18.78 -0.31
C SER A 198 8.37 17.30 -0.69
N ILE A 199 9.21 16.82 -1.61
CA ILE A 199 9.19 15.42 -2.03
C ILE A 199 9.66 14.45 -0.93
N ASN A 200 10.61 14.88 -0.09
CA ASN A 200 11.02 14.11 1.08
C ASN A 200 9.92 14.06 2.15
N PHE A 201 9.22 15.16 2.37
CA PHE A 201 8.06 15.20 3.26
C PHE A 201 6.91 14.33 2.73
N GLN A 202 6.64 14.37 1.42
CA GLN A 202 5.69 13.48 0.75
C GLN A 202 6.03 12.00 1.00
N ASN A 203 7.30 11.62 0.79
CA ASN A 203 7.79 10.26 1.08
C ASN A 203 7.57 9.88 2.55
N PHE A 204 7.89 10.79 3.46
CA PHE A 204 7.68 10.60 4.90
C PHE A 204 6.21 10.38 5.24
N CYS A 205 5.30 11.19 4.70
CA CYS A 205 3.87 11.03 4.90
C CYS A 205 3.38 9.66 4.44
N SER A 206 3.76 9.21 3.23
CA SER A 206 3.36 7.89 2.72
C SER A 206 3.87 6.74 3.59
N CYS A 207 5.16 6.77 3.97
CA CYS A 207 5.76 5.70 4.77
C CYS A 207 5.21 5.65 6.19
N LEU A 208 5.06 6.82 6.83
CA LEU A 208 4.51 6.91 8.17
C LEU A 208 3.05 6.49 8.19
N ALA A 209 2.23 6.94 7.24
CA ALA A 209 0.82 6.51 7.15
C ALA A 209 0.69 4.99 7.00
N GLY A 210 1.49 4.38 6.11
CA GLY A 210 1.45 2.93 5.88
C GLY A 210 1.90 2.10 7.08
N THR A 211 3.05 2.47 7.67
CA THR A 211 3.61 1.74 8.82
C THR A 211 2.81 1.98 10.11
N TYR A 212 2.25 3.17 10.30
CA TYR A 212 1.38 3.48 11.42
C TYR A 212 0.01 2.81 11.30
N ASN A 213 -0.56 2.71 10.09
CA ASN A 213 -1.76 1.90 9.85
C ASN A 213 -1.52 0.42 10.23
N GLU A 214 -0.38 -0.16 9.81
CA GLU A 214 0.01 -1.51 10.25
C GLU A 214 0.10 -1.60 11.79
N TYR A 215 0.72 -0.60 12.42
CA TYR A 215 0.85 -0.53 13.87
C TYR A 215 -0.51 -0.51 14.57
N LEU A 216 -1.46 0.33 14.12
CA LEU A 216 -2.82 0.38 14.66
C LEU A 216 -3.54 -0.96 14.49
N LEU A 217 -3.51 -1.55 13.28
CA LEU A 217 -4.13 -2.84 12.98
C LEU A 217 -3.66 -3.97 13.90
N LYS A 218 -2.39 -3.95 14.30
CA LYS A 218 -1.77 -5.04 15.07
C LYS A 218 -1.71 -4.83 16.56
N THR A 219 -1.65 -3.59 17.02
CA THR A 219 -1.41 -3.30 18.45
C THR A 219 -2.67 -2.73 19.11
N LYS A 220 -3.11 -1.54 18.70
CA LYS A 220 -4.23 -0.82 19.32
C LYS A 220 -5.59 -1.40 18.93
N GLY A 221 -5.77 -1.76 17.67
CA GLY A 221 -6.98 -2.37 17.13
C GLY A 221 -6.92 -3.89 17.02
N SER A 222 -6.07 -4.57 17.78
CA SER A 222 -5.92 -6.03 17.69
C SER A 222 -7.23 -6.78 17.95
N ASN A 223 -8.05 -6.28 18.89
CA ASN A 223 -9.33 -6.83 19.32
C ASN A 223 -10.55 -6.26 18.57
N VAL A 224 -10.33 -5.32 17.65
CA VAL A 224 -11.40 -4.68 16.88
C VAL A 224 -11.49 -5.35 15.51
N ASP A 225 -12.70 -5.55 14.98
CA ASP A 225 -12.86 -6.13 13.65
C ASP A 225 -12.17 -5.24 12.59
N ILE A 226 -11.47 -5.88 11.66
CA ILE A 226 -10.70 -5.18 10.61
C ILE A 226 -11.58 -4.30 9.72
N PHE A 227 -12.81 -4.71 9.45
CA PHE A 227 -13.73 -3.92 8.63
C PHE A 227 -14.18 -2.65 9.36
N LEU A 228 -14.32 -2.69 10.69
CA LEU A 228 -14.60 -1.50 11.47
C LEU A 228 -13.40 -0.54 11.48
N GLN A 229 -12.18 -1.07 11.61
CA GLN A 229 -10.95 -0.27 11.50
C GLN A 229 -10.80 0.37 10.12
N ASN A 230 -11.14 -0.37 9.06
CA ASN A 230 -11.20 0.16 7.71
C ASN A 230 -12.25 1.27 7.58
N VAL A 231 -13.43 1.12 8.18
CA VAL A 231 -14.45 2.18 8.23
C VAL A 231 -13.88 3.45 8.86
N PHE A 232 -13.13 3.35 9.96
CA PHE A 232 -12.50 4.53 10.59
C PHE A 232 -11.55 5.24 9.62
N MET A 233 -10.61 4.49 9.04
CA MET A 233 -9.63 5.04 8.11
C MET A 233 -10.29 5.66 6.87
N TYR A 234 -11.27 4.99 6.26
CA TYR A 234 -11.89 5.48 5.03
C TYR A 234 -12.87 6.63 5.30
N LEU A 235 -13.53 6.67 6.45
CA LEU A 235 -14.33 7.81 6.87
C LEU A 235 -13.47 9.06 6.99
N ASP A 236 -12.35 8.96 7.71
CA ASP A 236 -11.41 10.08 7.89
C ASP A 236 -10.77 10.51 6.57
N SER A 237 -10.46 9.55 5.67
CA SER A 237 -9.96 9.80 4.31
C SER A 237 -10.97 10.58 3.46
N VAL A 238 -12.24 10.17 3.45
CA VAL A 238 -13.30 10.87 2.71
C VAL A 238 -13.49 12.29 3.27
N LEU A 239 -13.49 12.46 4.59
CA LEU A 239 -13.58 13.77 5.22
C LEU A 239 -12.41 14.68 4.82
N CYS A 240 -11.16 14.18 4.89
CA CYS A 240 -9.99 14.97 4.52
C CYS A 240 -10.03 15.40 3.05
N ASN A 241 -10.32 14.47 2.14
CA ASN A 241 -10.43 14.79 0.72
C ASN A 241 -11.56 15.80 0.45
N PHE A 242 -12.72 15.64 1.10
CA PHE A 242 -13.83 16.58 0.99
C PHE A 242 -13.43 18.00 1.43
N PHE A 243 -12.75 18.15 2.56
CA PHE A 243 -12.26 19.46 3.01
C PHE A 243 -11.28 20.08 2.02
N ILE A 244 -10.34 19.30 1.47
CA ILE A 244 -9.40 19.81 0.47
C ILE A 244 -10.11 20.28 -0.79
N LEU A 245 -11.07 19.51 -1.29
CA LEU A 245 -11.88 19.90 -2.45
C LEU A 245 -12.68 21.18 -2.19
N MET A 246 -13.17 21.36 -0.96
CA MET A 246 -13.85 22.58 -0.54
C MET A 246 -12.89 23.77 -0.56
N PHE A 247 -11.68 23.62 -0.03
CA PHE A 247 -10.66 24.69 -0.04
C PHE A 247 -10.19 25.05 -1.45
N LYS A 248 -10.16 24.09 -2.39
CA LYS A 248 -9.82 24.35 -3.79
C LYS A 248 -10.96 24.96 -4.60
N GLY A 249 -12.20 24.94 -4.09
CA GLY A 249 -13.38 25.38 -4.85
C GLY A 249 -13.80 24.41 -5.97
N GLU A 250 -13.22 23.21 -6.01
CA GLU A 250 -13.47 22.17 -7.03
C GLU A 250 -14.64 21.25 -6.66
N LEU A 251 -15.42 21.61 -5.64
CA LEU A 251 -16.48 20.76 -5.12
C LEU A 251 -17.64 20.63 -6.12
N GLY A 252 -17.90 21.68 -6.92
CA GLY A 252 -18.93 21.67 -7.97
C GLY A 252 -18.51 20.91 -9.23
N THR A 253 -17.24 21.04 -9.65
CA THR A 253 -16.72 20.43 -10.88
C THR A 253 -16.71 18.90 -10.81
N ILE A 254 -16.52 18.33 -9.61
CA ILE A 254 -16.61 16.89 -9.39
C ILE A 254 -17.99 16.33 -9.75
N PHE A 255 -19.07 17.06 -9.47
CA PHE A 255 -20.43 16.60 -9.76
C PHE A 255 -20.78 16.69 -11.25
N GLU A 256 -20.17 17.63 -11.97
CA GLU A 256 -20.31 17.75 -13.43
C GLU A 256 -19.58 16.61 -14.16
N ASP A 257 -18.47 16.13 -13.58
CA ASP A 257 -17.66 15.03 -14.11
C ASP A 257 -18.28 13.63 -13.90
N PHE A 258 -19.45 13.49 -13.26
CA PHE A 258 -20.13 12.19 -13.11
C PHE A 258 -20.49 11.55 -14.47
N SER A 259 -20.54 12.34 -15.54
CA SER A 259 -20.67 11.83 -16.91
C SER A 259 -19.57 10.83 -17.30
N SER A 260 -18.36 10.98 -16.72
CA SER A 260 -17.23 10.06 -16.93
C SER A 260 -17.43 8.66 -16.34
N LEU A 261 -18.43 8.47 -15.46
CA LEU A 261 -18.77 7.15 -14.89
C LEU A 261 -19.36 6.18 -15.90
N GLY A 262 -19.78 6.65 -17.08
CA GLY A 262 -20.19 5.79 -18.18
C GLY A 262 -19.03 4.99 -18.80
N ASN A 263 -17.79 5.40 -18.56
CA ASN A 263 -16.63 4.71 -19.10
C ASN A 263 -16.34 3.41 -18.33
N ILE A 264 -16.30 2.28 -19.04
CA ILE A 264 -16.04 0.96 -18.46
C ILE A 264 -14.70 0.90 -17.71
N PHE A 265 -13.66 1.60 -18.19
CA PHE A 265 -12.37 1.62 -17.53
C PHE A 265 -12.41 2.38 -16.20
N VAL A 266 -13.17 3.49 -16.13
CA VAL A 266 -13.37 4.24 -14.88
C VAL A 266 -14.01 3.33 -13.82
N ILE A 267 -15.04 2.57 -14.20
CA ILE A 267 -15.70 1.61 -13.30
C ILE A 267 -14.72 0.51 -12.85
N LEU A 268 -13.98 -0.10 -13.79
CA LEU A 268 -13.02 -1.17 -13.49
C LEU A 268 -11.90 -0.68 -12.56
N ILE A 269 -11.33 0.49 -12.83
CA ILE A 269 -10.28 1.12 -12.02
C ILE A 269 -10.80 1.46 -10.62
N THR A 270 -12.03 1.99 -10.53
CA THR A 270 -12.65 2.36 -9.25
C THR A 270 -12.91 1.13 -8.37
N ILE A 271 -13.52 0.10 -8.94
CA ILE A 271 -13.81 -1.16 -8.23
C ILE A 271 -12.52 -1.84 -7.83
N ASN A 272 -11.55 -1.99 -8.74
CA ASN A 272 -10.30 -2.65 -8.45
C ASN A 272 -9.49 -1.89 -7.40
N SER A 273 -9.42 -0.55 -7.47
CA SER A 273 -8.81 0.30 -6.43
C SER A 273 -9.44 0.05 -5.05
N ALA A 274 -10.77 -0.09 -4.99
CA ALA A 274 -11.46 -0.36 -3.74
C ALA A 274 -11.11 -1.74 -3.16
N VAL A 275 -11.12 -2.79 -3.99
CA VAL A 275 -10.73 -4.14 -3.57
C VAL A 275 -9.26 -4.17 -3.14
N VAL A 276 -8.37 -3.53 -3.90
CA VAL A 276 -6.95 -3.37 -3.56
C VAL A 276 -6.76 -2.73 -2.19
N GLY A 277 -7.52 -1.69 -1.86
CA GLY A 277 -7.47 -1.03 -0.56
C GLY A 277 -7.84 -1.96 0.59
N ILE A 278 -8.92 -2.73 0.44
CA ILE A 278 -9.37 -3.69 1.47
C ILE A 278 -8.35 -4.83 1.63
N VAL A 279 -7.86 -5.39 0.51
CA VAL A 279 -6.82 -6.44 0.51
C VAL A 279 -5.53 -5.93 1.14
N THR A 280 -5.19 -4.65 0.95
CA THR A 280 -4.02 -4.03 1.60
C THR A 280 -4.15 -4.03 3.12
N SER A 281 -5.35 -3.78 3.67
CA SER A 281 -5.55 -3.87 5.12
C SER A 281 -5.36 -5.29 5.65
N PHE A 282 -5.89 -6.30 4.93
CA PHE A 282 -5.64 -7.71 5.27
C PHE A 282 -4.16 -8.06 5.15
N PHE A 283 -3.47 -7.55 4.13
CA PHE A 283 -2.04 -7.73 3.93
C PHE A 283 -1.28 -7.19 5.12
N LEU A 284 -1.56 -5.96 5.54
CA LEU A 284 -0.87 -5.35 6.69
C LEU A 284 -1.19 -6.07 8.00
N LYS A 285 -2.43 -6.53 8.21
CA LYS A 285 -2.83 -7.30 9.39
C LYS A 285 -2.05 -8.63 9.51
N ASN A 286 -1.91 -9.36 8.41
CA ASN A 286 -1.36 -10.73 8.40
C ASN A 286 0.14 -10.80 8.07
N LEU A 287 0.68 -9.82 7.35
CA LEU A 287 2.06 -9.77 6.87
C LEU A 287 2.78 -8.58 7.48
N ASN A 288 3.46 -7.73 6.71
CA ASN A 288 4.09 -6.51 7.21
C ASN A 288 4.39 -5.50 6.10
N SER A 289 4.60 -4.23 6.47
CA SER A 289 4.85 -3.14 5.54
C SER A 289 6.14 -3.31 4.73
N ILE A 290 7.13 -4.03 5.27
CA ILE A 290 8.37 -4.33 4.55
C ILE A 290 8.10 -5.34 3.43
N LEU A 291 7.40 -6.44 3.71
CA LEU A 291 7.00 -7.41 2.69
C LEU A 291 6.06 -6.75 1.66
N LYS A 292 5.27 -5.74 2.05
CA LYS A 292 4.48 -4.93 1.13
C LYS A 292 5.36 -4.20 0.12
N THR A 293 6.51 -3.64 0.53
CA THR A 293 7.42 -2.98 -0.42
C THR A 293 8.03 -3.96 -1.42
N TYR A 294 8.36 -5.18 -1.00
CA TYR A 294 8.80 -6.24 -1.93
C TYR A 294 7.67 -6.70 -2.86
N ALA A 295 6.44 -6.83 -2.35
CA ALA A 295 5.27 -7.20 -3.15
C ALA A 295 4.99 -6.17 -4.24
N SER A 296 5.04 -4.88 -3.91
CA SER A 296 4.86 -3.80 -4.89
C SER A 296 6.00 -3.74 -5.92
N ALA A 297 7.25 -3.96 -5.51
CA ALA A 297 8.35 -4.04 -6.49
C ALA A 297 8.18 -5.23 -7.45
N LEU A 298 7.74 -6.38 -6.94
CA LEU A 298 7.45 -7.58 -7.74
C LEU A 298 6.30 -7.34 -8.72
N GLU A 299 5.22 -6.72 -8.26
CA GLU A 299 4.09 -6.35 -9.10
C GLU A 299 4.50 -5.39 -10.23
N LEU A 300 5.34 -4.38 -9.96
CA LEU A 300 5.81 -3.45 -10.97
C LEU A 300 6.63 -4.13 -12.08
N VAL A 301 7.34 -5.21 -11.75
CA VAL A 301 8.05 -6.07 -12.69
C VAL A 301 7.07 -6.88 -13.54
N ILE A 302 6.10 -7.54 -12.89
CA ILE A 302 5.08 -8.34 -13.58
C ILE A 302 4.25 -7.45 -14.52
N THR A 303 3.85 -6.27 -14.06
CA THR A 303 3.09 -5.29 -14.86
C THR A 303 3.84 -4.88 -16.11
N ALA A 304 5.17 -4.66 -16.03
CA ALA A 304 5.97 -4.33 -17.20
C ALA A 304 5.97 -5.46 -18.24
N VAL A 305 6.12 -6.71 -17.80
CA VAL A 305 6.06 -7.89 -18.69
C VAL A 305 4.68 -8.05 -19.32
N VAL A 306 3.61 -7.91 -18.53
CA VAL A 306 2.23 -8.00 -19.02
C VAL A 306 1.93 -6.87 -20.01
N CYS A 307 2.38 -5.65 -19.73
CA CYS A 307 2.18 -4.50 -20.62
C CYS A 307 2.95 -4.63 -21.93
N TYR A 308 4.14 -5.25 -21.92
CA TYR A 308 4.84 -5.61 -23.15
C TYR A 308 4.03 -6.62 -23.98
N ILE A 309 3.49 -7.66 -23.35
CA ILE A 309 2.71 -8.69 -24.05
C ILE A 309 1.40 -8.12 -24.63
N LEU A 310 0.70 -7.29 -23.86
CA LEU A 310 -0.63 -6.79 -24.24
C LEU A 310 -0.59 -5.55 -25.15
N PHE A 311 0.33 -4.63 -24.89
CA PHE A 311 0.38 -3.32 -25.55
C PHE A 311 1.64 -3.12 -26.39
N SER A 312 2.54 -4.11 -26.47
CA SER A 312 3.82 -4.01 -27.18
C SER A 312 4.70 -2.85 -26.70
N ILE A 313 4.58 -2.48 -25.42
CA ILE A 313 5.42 -1.44 -24.79
C ILE A 313 6.85 -1.96 -24.66
N VAL A 314 7.79 -1.32 -25.37
CA VAL A 314 9.20 -1.75 -25.48
C VAL A 314 9.84 -1.96 -24.10
N ILE A 315 10.44 -3.14 -23.89
CA ILE A 315 11.27 -3.41 -22.71
C ILE A 315 12.70 -2.96 -23.00
N THR A 316 13.15 -1.98 -22.24
CA THR A 316 14.50 -1.42 -22.37
C THR A 316 15.54 -2.22 -21.56
N PRO A 317 16.83 -2.11 -21.88
CA PRO A 317 17.90 -2.77 -21.12
C PRO A 317 17.90 -2.40 -19.63
N PHE A 318 17.56 -1.15 -19.29
CA PHE A 318 17.40 -0.71 -17.91
C PHE A 318 16.24 -1.42 -17.21
N THR A 319 15.12 -1.63 -17.93
CA THR A 319 14.00 -2.42 -17.42
C THR A 319 14.43 -3.87 -17.14
N VAL A 320 15.21 -4.51 -18.03
CA VAL A 320 15.74 -5.87 -17.79
C VAL A 320 16.65 -5.91 -16.55
N LEU A 321 17.57 -4.95 -16.42
CA LEU A 321 18.46 -4.85 -15.27
C LEU A 321 17.67 -4.66 -13.96
N SER A 322 16.64 -3.82 -13.98
CA SER A 322 15.73 -3.62 -12.85
C SER A 322 15.04 -4.92 -12.44
N ILE A 323 14.49 -5.67 -13.40
CA ILE A 323 13.83 -6.97 -13.16
C ILE A 323 14.78 -7.93 -12.47
N CYS A 324 16.03 -8.02 -12.94
CA CYS A 324 17.06 -8.86 -12.33
C CYS A 324 17.35 -8.45 -10.88
N LEU A 325 17.59 -7.16 -10.62
CA LEU A 325 17.90 -6.66 -9.27
C LEU A 325 16.74 -6.83 -8.29
N VAL A 326 15.51 -6.51 -8.71
CA VAL A 326 14.31 -6.72 -7.89
C VAL A 326 14.12 -8.20 -7.58
N SER A 327 14.34 -9.08 -8.56
CA SER A 327 14.25 -10.54 -8.34
C SER A 327 15.29 -11.04 -7.33
N ILE A 328 16.52 -10.55 -7.42
CA ILE A 328 17.59 -10.86 -6.44
C ILE A 328 17.20 -10.35 -5.05
N ALA A 329 16.74 -9.12 -4.93
CA ALA A 329 16.32 -8.53 -3.66
C ALA A 329 15.17 -9.31 -3.00
N VAL A 330 14.15 -9.69 -3.77
CA VAL A 330 13.03 -10.52 -3.29
C VAL A 330 13.53 -11.88 -2.83
N ALA A 331 14.38 -12.55 -3.61
CA ALA A 331 14.95 -13.85 -3.24
C ALA A 331 15.81 -13.78 -1.97
N MET A 332 16.59 -12.71 -1.80
CA MET A 332 17.38 -12.47 -0.60
C MET A 332 16.50 -12.23 0.63
N TYR A 333 15.46 -11.41 0.50
CA TYR A 333 14.52 -11.15 1.58
C TYR A 333 13.75 -12.41 1.99
N PHE A 334 13.29 -13.21 1.03
CA PHE A 334 12.54 -14.45 1.31
C PHE A 334 13.39 -15.50 2.03
N LYS A 335 14.72 -15.46 1.87
CA LYS A 335 15.63 -16.30 2.65
C LYS A 335 15.74 -15.88 4.12
N ASN A 336 15.54 -14.61 4.43
CA ASN A 336 15.63 -14.09 5.79
C ASN A 336 14.54 -13.03 6.07
N PRO A 337 13.25 -13.43 6.12
CA PRO A 337 12.15 -12.49 6.21
C PRO A 337 12.07 -11.83 7.60
N VAL A 338 11.51 -10.63 7.64
CA VAL A 338 11.24 -9.95 8.92
C VAL A 338 10.02 -10.58 9.57
N SER A 339 10.21 -11.20 10.73
CA SER A 339 9.10 -11.78 11.50
C SER A 339 8.50 -10.75 12.45
N ASN A 340 7.22 -10.42 12.22
CA ASN A 340 6.45 -9.53 13.10
C ASN A 340 5.76 -10.27 14.23
N VAL A 341 5.69 -11.60 14.17
CA VAL A 341 5.06 -12.40 15.20
C VAL A 341 5.89 -12.29 16.48
N THR A 342 5.39 -11.55 17.46
CA THR A 342 5.75 -11.81 18.85
C THR A 342 5.26 -13.23 19.11
N MET A 343 6.16 -14.21 19.13
CA MET A 343 5.77 -15.54 19.61
C MET A 343 5.41 -15.37 21.08
N ASN A 344 4.13 -15.19 21.40
CA ASN A 344 3.65 -15.57 22.71
C ASN A 344 3.91 -17.07 22.80
N LEU A 345 4.82 -17.48 23.69
CA LEU A 345 5.21 -18.88 23.93
C LEU A 345 4.01 -19.80 24.25
N SER A 346 2.81 -19.25 24.49
CA SER A 346 1.55 -19.97 24.63
C SER A 346 0.96 -20.48 23.31
N ASP A 347 1.17 -19.77 22.19
CA ASP A 347 0.52 -20.10 20.90
C ASP A 347 1.33 -21.11 20.06
N ALA A 348 2.55 -21.44 20.51
CA ALA A 348 3.40 -22.45 19.89
C ALA A 348 2.94 -23.89 20.21
N LYS A 349 2.13 -24.08 21.26
CA LYS A 349 1.62 -25.40 21.66
C LYS A 349 0.37 -25.84 20.90
N ASP A 350 -0.38 -24.90 20.31
CA ASP A 350 -1.69 -25.15 19.69
C ASP A 350 -1.64 -25.19 18.14
N ARG A 351 -0.45 -25.09 17.52
CA ARG A 351 -0.31 -25.25 16.06
C ARG A 351 0.14 -26.67 15.76
N GLU A 352 -0.83 -27.52 15.41
CA GLU A 352 -0.52 -28.77 14.74
C GLU A 352 0.33 -28.50 13.49
N PRO A 353 1.42 -29.24 13.28
CA PRO A 353 2.21 -29.14 12.07
C PRO A 353 1.32 -29.42 10.86
N LEU A 354 1.48 -28.62 9.81
CA LEU A 354 0.78 -28.84 8.54
C LEU A 354 1.24 -30.17 7.93
N LEU A 355 0.43 -31.19 8.22
CA LEU A 355 0.34 -32.52 7.60
C LEU A 355 1.38 -33.56 8.07
N GLU A 356 0.87 -34.66 8.60
CA GLU A 356 1.34 -36.00 8.23
C GLU A 356 0.97 -36.28 6.76
#